data_AF-A0A336N4X7-F1
#
_entry.id   AF-A0A336N4X7-F1
#
_cell.length_a   1.000
_cell.length_b   1.000
_cell.length_c   1.000
_cell.angle_alpha   90.00
_cell.angle_beta   90.00
_cell.angle_gamma   90.00
#
_symmetry.space_group_name_H-M   'P 1'
#
loop_
_entity.id
_entity.type
_entity.pdbx_description
1 polymer ?
#
loop_
_entity_poly.entity_id
_entity_poly.type
_entity_poly.pdbx_seq_one_letter_code
_entity_poly.pdbx_strand_id
1 'polypeptide(L)'
;MLQGAGLGYRRDLADDFLNLSSNNAIQFMEIAPENWVKMGGAARYKFDQAAEKYPLAVHGLSLSLGGQAPLDRELLKNTKALMTQYNSTFFSEHLSYCECEGHLYDLLPMPFTEEAVKHVAQRIRYVQDFLELQISLENTSYYLHSPTSTMNEVEFLNAIAQEADCGIHLDVNNIYVNGVNHGLLDPYVF
;
A
#
# COMPACT_ATOMS: atom_id res chain seq x y z
N MET A 1 -8.50 -2.90 15.57
CA MET A 1 -8.40 -1.55 15.00
C MET A 1 -7.01 -1.03 15.34
N LEU A 2 -6.22 -0.66 14.34
CA LEU A 2 -4.88 -0.09 14.53
C LEU A 2 -5.03 1.34 15.05
N GLN A 3 -4.16 1.78 15.96
CA GLN A 3 -4.23 3.12 16.53
C GLN A 3 -2.86 3.63 16.97
N GLY A 4 -2.71 4.96 16.91
CA GLY A 4 -1.52 5.68 17.35
C GLY A 4 -0.30 5.46 16.45
N ALA A 5 0.88 5.19 17.01
CA ALA A 5 2.14 5.15 16.25
C ALA A 5 2.61 3.72 15.98
N GLY A 6 3.03 3.45 14.75
CA GLY A 6 3.60 2.17 14.34
C GLY A 6 4.99 2.31 13.74
N LEU A 7 5.63 1.18 13.47
CA LEU A 7 6.94 1.13 12.83
C LEU A 7 7.01 -0.01 11.81
N GLY A 8 7.61 0.26 10.65
CA GLY A 8 7.88 -0.75 9.64
C GLY A 8 8.84 -1.83 10.14
N TYR A 9 8.42 -3.09 10.07
CA TYR A 9 9.25 -4.21 10.51
C TYR A 9 10.28 -4.56 9.44
N ARG A 10 11.55 -4.56 9.84
CA ARG A 10 12.67 -5.00 9.01
C ARG A 10 13.52 -6.01 9.76
N ARG A 11 14.23 -6.88 9.02
CA ARG A 11 15.01 -7.99 9.62
C ARG A 11 16.12 -7.51 10.54
N ASP A 12 16.73 -6.37 10.20
CA ASP A 12 17.72 -5.64 10.99
C ASP A 12 17.18 -5.17 12.34
N LEU A 13 15.87 -4.93 12.45
CA LEU A 13 15.18 -4.50 13.68
C LEU A 13 14.53 -5.65 14.45
N ALA A 14 14.68 -6.90 13.98
CA ALA A 14 13.96 -8.05 14.54
C ALA A 14 14.23 -8.23 16.04
N ASP A 15 15.50 -8.18 16.45
CA ASP A 15 15.86 -8.33 17.86
C ASP A 15 15.38 -7.15 18.71
N ASP A 16 15.32 -5.94 18.16
CA ASP A 16 14.77 -4.78 18.86
C ASP A 16 13.27 -4.97 19.12
N PHE A 17 12.48 -5.34 18.10
CA PHE A 17 11.04 -5.63 18.25
C PHE A 17 10.76 -6.69 19.33
N LEU A 18 11.62 -7.71 19.44
CA LEU A 18 11.46 -8.78 20.41
C LEU A 18 11.81 -8.35 21.84
N ASN A 19 12.77 -7.44 21.99
CA ASN A 19 13.31 -7.01 23.29
C ASN A 19 12.68 -5.70 23.82
N LEU A 20 11.88 -5.00 23.02
CA LEU A 20 11.14 -3.82 23.47
C LEU A 20 10.26 -4.15 24.69
N SER A 21 10.33 -3.28 25.70
CA SER A 21 9.48 -3.38 26.89
C SER A 21 8.01 -3.22 26.52
N SER A 22 7.09 -3.79 27.31
CA SER A 22 5.65 -3.68 27.09
C SER A 22 5.10 -2.23 27.11
N ASN A 23 5.83 -1.28 27.69
CA ASN A 23 5.45 0.15 27.75
C ASN A 23 6.13 1.01 26.67
N ASN A 24 6.43 0.43 25.51
CA ASN A 24 7.05 1.17 24.41
C ASN A 24 6.01 1.93 23.57
N ALA A 25 6.48 2.83 22.70
CA ALA A 25 5.62 3.71 21.88
C ALA A 25 5.05 3.04 20.62
N ILE A 26 5.53 1.85 20.23
CA ILE A 26 5.11 1.14 19.02
C ILE A 26 3.84 0.35 19.34
N GLN A 27 2.77 0.65 18.62
CA GLN A 27 1.44 0.08 18.85
C GLN A 27 1.01 -0.89 17.76
N PHE A 28 1.65 -0.83 16.60
CA PHE A 28 1.49 -1.78 15.50
C PHE A 28 2.77 -1.84 14.67
N MET A 29 2.91 -2.89 13.86
CA MET A 29 3.98 -2.97 12.89
C MET A 29 3.44 -3.02 11.46
N GLU A 30 4.14 -2.33 10.57
CA GLU A 30 3.85 -2.39 9.14
C GLU A 30 4.71 -3.45 8.47
N ILE A 31 4.10 -4.23 7.57
CA ILE A 31 4.80 -5.20 6.74
C ILE A 31 4.28 -5.22 5.31
N ALA A 32 5.18 -5.59 4.40
CA ALA A 32 4.84 -5.93 3.02
C ALA A 32 4.69 -7.44 2.83
N PRO A 33 3.55 -7.94 2.30
CA PRO A 33 3.32 -9.36 2.10
C PRO A 33 4.40 -10.00 1.21
N GLU A 34 4.91 -9.30 0.20
CA GLU A 34 5.98 -9.72 -0.72
C GLU A 34 7.24 -10.17 0.04
N ASN A 35 7.55 -9.51 1.16
CA ASN A 35 8.74 -9.80 1.96
C ASN A 35 8.59 -11.02 2.88
N TRP A 36 7.36 -11.39 3.23
CA TRP A 36 7.08 -12.33 4.33
C TRP A 36 6.37 -13.62 3.90
N VAL A 37 5.57 -13.58 2.85
CA VAL A 37 4.82 -14.74 2.34
C VAL A 37 5.74 -15.91 2.01
N LYS A 38 6.85 -15.66 1.29
CA LYS A 38 7.81 -16.68 0.86
C LYS A 38 8.99 -16.82 1.84
N MET A 39 8.95 -16.11 2.97
CA MET A 39 10.03 -16.11 3.96
C MET A 39 9.97 -17.36 4.85
N GLY A 40 11.11 -18.03 5.00
CA GLY A 40 11.29 -19.16 5.90
C GLY A 40 12.43 -18.96 6.90
N GLY A 41 12.69 -20.00 7.69
CA GLY A 41 13.84 -20.06 8.59
C GLY A 41 13.80 -19.05 9.74
N ALA A 42 14.98 -18.66 10.24
CA ALA A 42 15.12 -17.84 11.42
C ALA A 42 14.48 -16.45 11.29
N ALA A 43 14.49 -15.85 10.10
CA ALA A 43 13.87 -14.55 9.84
C ALA A 43 12.34 -14.63 10.02
N ARG A 44 11.71 -15.68 9.47
CA ARG A 44 10.27 -15.90 9.64
C ARG A 44 9.92 -16.18 11.10
N TYR A 45 10.72 -16.99 11.79
CA TYR A 45 10.52 -17.29 13.21
C TYR A 45 10.51 -16.03 14.09
N LYS A 46 11.47 -15.12 13.90
CA LYS A 46 11.50 -13.85 14.64
C LYS A 46 10.30 -12.95 14.30
N PHE A 47 9.91 -12.91 13.03
CA PHE A 47 8.72 -12.16 12.61
C PHE A 47 7.44 -12.71 13.26
N ASP A 48 7.25 -14.04 13.28
CA ASP A 48 6.09 -14.68 13.91
C ASP A 48 6.01 -14.29 15.40
N GLN A 49 7.14 -14.33 16.11
CA GLN A 49 7.22 -13.88 17.51
C GLN A 49 6.90 -12.39 17.70
N ALA A 50 7.28 -11.54 16.75
CA ALA A 50 6.91 -10.12 16.80
C ALA A 50 5.41 -9.94 16.52
N ALA A 51 4.84 -10.71 15.59
CA ALA A 51 3.43 -10.66 15.20
C ALA A 51 2.48 -11.18 16.29
N GLU A 52 2.97 -11.99 17.23
CA GLU A 52 2.23 -12.33 18.45
C GLU A 52 2.07 -11.13 19.40
N LYS A 53 2.98 -10.14 19.32
CA LYS A 53 3.00 -8.98 20.23
C LYS A 53 2.34 -7.74 19.64
N TYR A 54 2.46 -7.54 18.33
CA TYR A 54 2.02 -6.33 17.64
C TYR A 54 1.00 -6.66 16.55
N PRO A 55 -0.14 -5.94 16.48
CA PRO A 55 -1.05 -6.05 15.36
C PRO A 55 -0.38 -5.54 14.08
N LEU A 56 -0.81 -6.07 12.93
CA LEU A 56 -0.20 -5.79 11.63
C LEU A 56 -0.98 -4.74 10.85
N ALA A 57 -0.27 -3.75 10.32
CA ALA A 57 -0.66 -3.03 9.12
C ALA A 57 -0.04 -3.75 7.92
N VAL A 58 -0.86 -4.32 7.04
CA VAL A 58 -0.35 -4.96 5.82
C VAL A 58 -0.38 -3.94 4.70
N HIS A 59 0.78 -3.63 4.14
CA HIS A 59 0.93 -2.61 3.11
C HIS A 59 1.68 -3.22 1.92
N GLY A 60 0.99 -3.40 0.79
CA GLY A 60 1.53 -4.00 -0.43
C GLY A 60 2.61 -3.15 -1.09
N LEU A 61 3.36 -3.76 -2.00
CA LEU A 61 4.36 -3.06 -2.81
C LEU A 61 4.16 -3.28 -4.32
N SER A 62 3.57 -4.41 -4.73
CA SER A 62 3.62 -4.85 -6.13
C SER A 62 2.31 -5.37 -6.70
N LEU A 63 1.16 -5.10 -6.09
CA LEU A 63 -0.12 -5.56 -6.63
C LEU A 63 -0.56 -4.71 -7.84
N SER A 64 0.04 -3.53 -8.02
CA SER A 64 -0.04 -2.75 -9.27
C SER A 64 -1.49 -2.43 -9.65
N LEU A 65 -2.20 -1.74 -8.74
CA LEU A 65 -3.61 -1.40 -8.90
C LEU A 65 -3.87 -0.51 -10.12
N GLY A 66 -2.90 0.32 -10.51
CA GLY A 66 -2.89 1.13 -11.74
C GLY A 66 -2.59 0.35 -13.01
N GLY A 67 -2.12 -0.89 -12.88
CA GLY A 67 -1.55 -1.61 -14.01
C GLY A 67 -2.52 -2.25 -14.99
N GLN A 68 -2.01 -2.47 -16.21
CA GLN A 68 -2.76 -3.09 -17.32
C GLN A 68 -2.69 -4.62 -17.29
N ALA A 69 -1.64 -5.19 -16.70
CA ALA A 69 -1.54 -6.63 -16.52
C ALA A 69 -2.65 -7.16 -15.58
N PRO A 70 -3.09 -8.42 -15.76
CA PRO A 70 -3.99 -9.05 -14.81
C PRO A 70 -3.43 -9.00 -13.38
N LEU A 71 -4.28 -8.76 -12.38
CA LEU A 71 -3.86 -8.80 -10.98
C LEU A 71 -3.21 -10.14 -10.63
N ASP A 72 -2.10 -10.10 -9.89
CA ASP A 72 -1.43 -11.31 -9.40
C ASP A 72 -2.31 -12.01 -8.34
N ARG A 73 -2.99 -13.07 -8.79
CA ARG A 73 -3.88 -13.88 -7.94
C ARG A 73 -3.11 -14.71 -6.92
N GLU A 74 -1.86 -15.07 -7.19
CA GLU A 74 -1.03 -15.79 -6.22
C GLU A 74 -0.66 -14.86 -5.07
N LEU A 75 -0.20 -13.64 -5.39
CA LEU A 75 0.08 -12.60 -4.39
C LEU A 75 -1.16 -12.27 -3.55
N LEU A 76 -2.33 -12.09 -4.18
CA LEU A 76 -3.58 -11.84 -3.44
C LEU A 76 -3.96 -12.98 -2.50
N LYS A 77 -3.88 -14.24 -2.98
CA LYS A 77 -4.17 -15.42 -2.14
C LYS A 77 -3.23 -15.48 -0.94
N ASN A 78 -1.95 -15.23 -1.16
CA ASN A 78 -0.93 -15.26 -0.13
C ASN A 78 -1.10 -14.11 0.88
N THR A 79 -1.47 -12.92 0.39
CA THR A 79 -1.79 -11.75 1.23
C THR A 79 -2.99 -12.05 2.12
N LYS A 80 -4.08 -12.60 1.55
CA LYS A 80 -5.25 -13.03 2.31
C LYS A 80 -4.89 -14.04 3.40
N ALA A 81 -4.09 -15.06 3.05
CA ALA A 81 -3.65 -16.06 4.01
C ALA A 81 -2.82 -15.47 5.15
N LEU A 82 -1.90 -14.54 4.86
CA LEU A 82 -1.11 -13.82 5.86
C LEU A 82 -2.02 -12.98 6.76
N MET A 83 -2.95 -12.23 6.18
CA MET A 83 -3.89 -11.42 6.96
C MET A 83 -4.77 -12.27 7.87
N THR A 84 -5.29 -13.39 7.38
CA THR A 84 -6.03 -14.36 8.20
C THR A 84 -5.16 -14.94 9.31
N GLN A 85 -3.91 -15.31 9.02
CA GLN A 85 -2.99 -15.89 10.01
C GLN A 85 -2.76 -14.96 11.21
N TYR A 86 -2.60 -13.66 10.98
CA TYR A 86 -2.31 -12.68 12.03
C TYR A 86 -3.51 -11.81 12.41
N ASN A 87 -4.71 -12.18 11.95
CA ASN A 87 -5.94 -11.44 12.18
C ASN A 87 -5.80 -9.93 11.85
N SER A 88 -5.08 -9.63 10.75
CA SER A 88 -4.93 -8.26 10.26
C SER A 88 -6.26 -7.75 9.72
N THR A 89 -6.58 -6.51 10.04
CA THR A 89 -7.82 -5.83 9.65
C THR A 89 -7.56 -4.62 8.74
N PHE A 90 -6.33 -4.48 8.26
CA PHE A 90 -5.92 -3.38 7.40
C PHE A 90 -5.05 -3.90 6.26
N PHE A 91 -5.44 -3.53 5.03
CA PHE A 91 -4.62 -3.69 3.85
C PHE A 91 -4.60 -2.35 3.09
N SER A 92 -3.41 -1.88 2.74
CA SER A 92 -3.23 -0.77 1.80
C SER A 92 -2.31 -1.15 0.66
N GLU A 93 -2.45 -0.47 -0.46
CA GLU A 93 -1.54 -0.60 -1.59
C GLU A 93 -1.41 0.73 -2.36
N HIS A 94 -0.30 0.88 -3.04
CA HIS A 94 0.08 2.01 -3.88
C HIS A 94 -0.84 2.19 -5.09
N LEU A 95 -1.16 3.46 -5.37
CA LEU A 95 -1.64 3.90 -6.68
C LEU A 95 -0.49 3.91 -7.67
N SER A 96 -0.15 2.75 -8.23
CA SER A 96 0.98 2.62 -9.12
C SER A 96 0.80 1.59 -10.22
N TYR A 97 1.64 1.73 -11.25
CA TYR A 97 1.84 0.73 -12.27
C TYR A 97 3.29 0.22 -12.22
N CYS A 98 3.46 -1.04 -11.85
CA CYS A 98 4.77 -1.67 -11.64
C CYS A 98 5.08 -2.76 -12.67
N GLU A 99 4.34 -2.89 -13.78
CA GLU A 99 4.51 -4.03 -14.72
C GLU A 99 4.41 -3.68 -16.20
N CYS A 100 5.53 -3.63 -16.93
CA CYS A 100 5.55 -3.65 -18.40
C CYS A 100 6.52 -4.74 -18.87
N GLU A 101 5.98 -5.92 -19.22
CA GLU A 101 6.76 -7.12 -19.58
C GLU A 101 7.78 -7.61 -18.52
N GLY A 102 7.61 -7.20 -17.25
CA GLY A 102 8.42 -7.56 -16.08
C GLY A 102 8.09 -6.68 -14.88
N HIS A 103 8.52 -7.06 -13.67
CA HIS A 103 8.35 -6.21 -12.48
C HIS A 103 9.28 -5.00 -12.59
N LEU A 104 8.70 -3.82 -12.85
CA LEU A 104 9.36 -2.54 -12.69
C LEU A 104 9.17 -2.11 -11.23
N TYR A 105 10.27 -1.95 -10.50
CA TYR A 105 10.23 -1.37 -9.15
C TYR A 105 10.04 0.16 -9.16
N ASP A 106 9.74 0.73 -10.33
CA ASP A 106 9.52 2.16 -10.54
C ASP A 106 8.04 2.45 -10.82
N LEU A 107 7.53 3.48 -10.16
CA LEU A 107 6.16 3.98 -10.27
C LEU A 107 5.98 4.67 -11.64
N LEU A 108 5.47 3.94 -12.63
CA LEU A 108 5.23 4.51 -13.95
C LEU A 108 4.08 5.56 -13.88
N PRO A 109 4.21 6.69 -14.57
CA PRO A 109 3.25 7.79 -14.51
C PRO A 109 1.89 7.36 -15.07
N MET A 110 0.84 7.58 -14.30
CA MET A 110 -0.55 7.36 -14.73
C MET A 110 -1.17 8.67 -15.23
N PRO A 111 -1.90 8.66 -16.35
CA PRO A 111 -2.69 9.80 -16.75
C PRO A 111 -3.89 9.96 -15.81
N PHE A 112 -4.07 11.15 -15.23
CA PHE A 112 -5.19 11.43 -14.33
C PHE A 112 -6.45 11.70 -15.15
N THR A 113 -7.08 10.63 -15.62
CA THR A 113 -8.28 10.67 -16.49
C THR A 113 -9.42 9.86 -15.89
N GLU A 114 -10.65 10.12 -16.30
CA GLU A 114 -11.81 9.30 -15.89
C GLU A 114 -11.67 7.82 -16.27
N GLU A 115 -11.01 7.53 -17.40
CA GLU A 115 -10.75 6.15 -17.83
C GLU A 115 -9.84 5.44 -16.82
N ALA A 116 -8.76 6.10 -16.41
CA ALA A 116 -7.85 5.57 -15.40
C ALA A 116 -8.55 5.41 -14.04
N VAL A 117 -9.42 6.36 -13.64
CA VAL A 117 -10.24 6.23 -12.43
C VAL A 117 -11.07 4.95 -12.46
N LYS A 118 -11.83 4.73 -13.54
CA LYS A 118 -12.70 3.55 -13.69
C LYS A 118 -11.90 2.25 -13.70
N HIS A 119 -10.76 2.24 -14.37
CA HIS A 119 -9.85 1.09 -14.42
C HIS A 119 -9.32 0.71 -13.04
N VAL A 120 -8.75 1.67 -12.31
CA VAL A 120 -8.22 1.44 -10.96
C VAL A 120 -9.33 1.04 -10.01
N ALA A 121 -10.45 1.75 -10.02
CA ALA A 121 -11.55 1.46 -9.11
C ALA A 121 -12.14 0.06 -9.33
N GLN A 122 -12.24 -0.40 -10.58
CA GLN A 122 -12.66 -1.77 -10.86
C GLN A 122 -11.70 -2.81 -10.26
N ARG A 123 -10.39 -2.56 -10.33
CA ARG A 123 -9.36 -3.45 -9.76
C ARG A 123 -9.40 -3.42 -8.25
N ILE A 124 -9.56 -2.26 -7.62
CA ILE A 124 -9.75 -2.14 -6.17
C ILE A 124 -10.97 -2.93 -5.72
N ARG A 125 -12.13 -2.76 -6.37
CA ARG A 125 -13.35 -3.52 -6.04
C ARG A 125 -13.13 -5.03 -6.10
N TYR A 126 -12.45 -5.52 -7.15
CA TYR A 126 -12.06 -6.93 -7.24
C TYR A 126 -11.20 -7.40 -6.05
N VAL A 127 -10.22 -6.59 -5.66
CA VAL A 127 -9.34 -6.91 -4.52
C VAL A 127 -10.12 -6.88 -3.20
N GLN A 128 -11.01 -5.91 -3.00
CA GLN A 128 -11.88 -5.83 -1.82
C GLN A 128 -12.79 -7.06 -1.73
N ASP A 129 -13.44 -7.44 -2.83
CA ASP A 129 -14.28 -8.64 -2.90
C ASP A 129 -13.46 -9.91 -2.60
N PHE A 130 -12.24 -9.99 -3.13
CA PHE A 130 -11.37 -11.15 -2.91
C PHE A 130 -10.88 -11.24 -1.46
N LEU A 131 -10.46 -10.12 -0.87
CA LEU A 131 -9.98 -10.05 0.51
C LEU A 131 -11.11 -10.05 1.55
N GLU A 132 -12.35 -9.77 1.12
CA GLU A 132 -13.52 -9.56 1.97
C GLU A 132 -13.30 -8.41 2.96
N LEU A 133 -12.63 -7.34 2.50
CA LEU A 133 -12.19 -6.22 3.31
C LEU A 133 -12.16 -4.94 2.47
N GLN A 134 -12.63 -3.82 3.04
CA GLN A 134 -12.38 -2.50 2.46
C GLN A 134 -10.89 -2.15 2.60
N ILE A 135 -10.22 -1.91 1.47
CA ILE A 135 -8.78 -1.62 1.44
C ILE A 135 -8.54 -0.11 1.44
N SER A 136 -7.29 0.32 1.61
CA SER A 136 -6.90 1.72 1.43
C SER A 136 -5.93 1.90 0.27
N LEU A 137 -6.12 2.97 -0.49
CA LEU A 137 -5.23 3.34 -1.60
C LEU A 137 -4.23 4.41 -1.13
N GLU A 138 -2.95 4.19 -1.41
CA GLU A 138 -1.91 5.16 -1.09
C GLU A 138 -1.56 6.09 -2.25
N ASN A 139 -1.44 7.39 -1.94
CA ASN A 139 -0.91 8.38 -2.88
C ASN A 139 0.61 8.22 -3.01
N THR A 140 1.10 8.19 -4.25
CA THR A 140 2.51 7.93 -4.53
C THR A 140 3.20 9.09 -5.22
N SER A 141 4.51 9.20 -5.03
CA SER A 141 5.29 10.13 -5.85
C SER A 141 5.37 9.63 -7.29
N TYR A 142 5.18 10.51 -8.28
CA TYR A 142 5.26 10.13 -9.69
C TYR A 142 6.31 10.95 -10.45
N TYR A 143 6.99 10.32 -11.41
CA TYR A 143 8.13 10.95 -12.09
C TYR A 143 7.73 11.95 -13.19
N LEU A 144 6.58 11.75 -13.84
CA LEU A 144 6.12 12.60 -14.94
C LEU A 144 4.63 12.85 -14.85
N HIS A 145 4.22 14.10 -15.00
CA HIS A 145 2.80 14.42 -15.18
C HIS A 145 2.39 14.20 -16.63
N SER A 146 1.33 13.40 -16.86
CA SER A 146 0.85 13.16 -18.22
C SER A 146 0.20 14.43 -18.81
N PRO A 147 0.49 14.81 -20.07
CA PRO A 147 -0.20 15.91 -20.74
C PRO A 147 -1.68 15.61 -21.06
N THR A 148 -2.11 14.35 -20.92
CA THR A 148 -3.49 13.92 -21.14
C THR A 148 -4.34 13.96 -19.87
N SER A 149 -3.75 14.31 -18.72
CA SER A 149 -4.47 14.43 -17.45
C SER A 149 -5.57 15.49 -17.55
N THR A 150 -6.76 15.15 -17.08
CA THR A 150 -7.94 16.02 -17.08
C THR A 150 -8.34 16.47 -15.66
N MET A 151 -7.62 16.01 -14.64
CA MET A 151 -7.80 16.36 -13.23
C MET A 151 -6.44 16.41 -12.52
N ASN A 152 -6.39 17.06 -11.36
CA ASN A 152 -5.19 17.10 -10.52
C ASN A 152 -5.04 15.82 -9.65
N GLU A 153 -3.94 15.73 -8.90
CA GLU A 153 -3.61 14.54 -8.10
C GLU A 153 -4.67 14.22 -7.02
N VAL A 154 -5.10 15.21 -6.24
CA VAL A 154 -6.08 15.00 -5.17
C VAL A 154 -7.47 14.69 -5.74
N GLU A 155 -7.85 15.31 -6.85
CA GLU A 155 -9.08 14.98 -7.58
C GLU A 155 -9.06 13.54 -8.07
N PHE A 156 -7.93 13.08 -8.63
CA PHE A 156 -7.76 11.71 -9.11
C PHE A 156 -7.86 10.68 -7.98
N LEU A 157 -7.16 10.91 -6.86
CA LEU A 157 -7.21 10.05 -5.69
C LEU A 157 -8.62 9.97 -5.11
N ASN A 158 -9.28 11.12 -4.93
CA ASN A 158 -10.65 11.19 -4.43
C ASN A 158 -11.65 10.49 -5.35
N ALA A 159 -11.52 10.69 -6.67
CA ALA A 159 -12.40 10.05 -7.64
C ALA A 159 -12.26 8.51 -7.59
N ILE A 160 -11.04 7.98 -7.46
CA ILE A 160 -10.82 6.54 -7.30
C ILE A 160 -11.41 6.04 -5.99
N ALA A 161 -11.13 6.71 -4.88
CA ALA A 161 -11.61 6.28 -3.56
C ALA A 161 -13.14 6.25 -3.48
N GLN A 162 -13.80 7.26 -4.06
CA GLN A 162 -15.26 7.34 -4.13
C GLN A 162 -15.86 6.28 -5.06
N GLU A 163 -15.30 6.12 -6.26
CA GLU A 163 -15.80 5.13 -7.25
C GLU A 163 -15.60 3.69 -6.75
N ALA A 164 -14.50 3.41 -6.03
CA ALA A 164 -14.19 2.08 -5.51
C ALA A 164 -14.79 1.78 -4.13
N ASP A 165 -15.33 2.80 -3.45
CA ASP A 165 -15.69 2.76 -2.02
C ASP A 165 -14.55 2.20 -1.16
N CYS A 166 -13.39 2.85 -1.21
CA CYS A 166 -12.18 2.46 -0.47
C CYS A 166 -11.62 3.61 0.38
N GLY A 167 -10.74 3.27 1.32
CA GLY A 167 -10.03 4.24 2.15
C GLY A 167 -8.84 4.88 1.45
N ILE A 168 -8.22 5.87 2.10
CA ILE A 168 -6.97 6.50 1.66
C ILE A 168 -5.89 6.25 2.72
N HIS A 169 -4.76 5.69 2.30
CA HIS A 169 -3.52 5.66 3.07
C HIS A 169 -2.72 6.91 2.67
N LEU A 170 -2.71 7.94 3.51
CA LEU A 170 -2.17 9.24 3.12
C LEU A 170 -0.69 9.36 3.48
N ASP A 171 0.19 9.33 2.49
CA ASP A 171 1.61 9.62 2.65
C ASP A 171 1.85 11.13 2.43
N VAL A 172 2.19 11.82 3.52
CA VAL A 172 2.45 13.27 3.54
C VAL A 172 3.75 13.63 2.82
N ASN A 173 4.74 12.73 2.82
CA ASN A 173 5.99 12.93 2.10
C ASN A 173 5.75 12.94 0.59
N ASN A 174 4.91 12.04 0.08
CA ASN A 174 4.59 11.95 -1.34
C ASN A 174 3.85 13.20 -1.85
N ILE A 175 2.94 13.78 -1.05
CA ILE A 175 2.30 15.08 -1.36
C ILE A 175 3.36 16.17 -1.51
N TYR A 176 4.27 16.29 -0.54
CA TYR A 176 5.33 17.29 -0.59
C TYR A 176 6.27 17.08 -1.79
N VAL A 177 6.70 15.84 -2.03
CA VAL A 177 7.58 15.49 -3.14
C VAL A 177 6.93 15.82 -4.49
N ASN A 178 5.65 15.50 -4.68
CA ASN A 178 4.92 15.85 -5.91
C ASN A 178 4.78 17.37 -6.08
N GLY A 179 4.51 18.10 -4.98
CA GLY A 179 4.50 19.56 -4.98
C GLY A 179 5.84 20.17 -5.40
N VAL A 180 6.96 19.63 -4.90
CA VAL A 180 8.31 20.08 -5.27
C VAL A 180 8.67 19.70 -6.71
N ASN A 181 8.38 18.47 -7.14
CA ASN A 181 8.79 17.96 -8.45
C ASN A 181 8.03 18.61 -9.59
N HIS A 182 6.72 18.82 -9.43
CA HIS A 182 5.84 19.24 -10.52
C HIS A 182 5.36 20.68 -10.40
N GLY A 183 5.26 21.21 -9.18
CA GLY A 183 4.69 22.55 -8.94
C GLY A 183 3.23 22.71 -9.40
N LEU A 184 2.50 21.59 -9.55
CA LEU A 184 1.14 21.57 -10.07
C LEU A 184 0.06 21.65 -8.99
N LEU A 185 0.39 21.22 -7.75
CA LEU A 185 -0.52 21.23 -6.62
C LEU A 185 0.26 21.61 -5.35
N ASP A 186 -0.25 22.60 -4.61
CA ASP A 186 0.31 23.00 -3.33
C ASP A 186 -0.06 21.94 -2.27
N PRO A 187 0.89 21.45 -1.45
CA PRO A 187 0.61 20.49 -0.38
C PRO A 187 -0.47 20.90 0.61
N TYR A 188 -0.74 22.21 0.80
CA TYR A 188 -1.82 22.68 1.67
C TYR A 188 -3.20 22.73 0.97
N VAL A 189 -3.23 22.59 -0.35
CA VAL A 189 -4.46 22.49 -1.15
C VAL A 189 -4.90 21.02 -1.35
N PHE A 190 -3.95 20.09 -1.27
CA PHE A 190 -4.22 18.64 -1.21
C PHE A 190 -5.10 18.31 0.00
#